data_AF-A0A2G9P622-F1
#
_entry.id   AF-A0A2G9P622-F1
#
_cell.length_a   1.000
_cell.length_b   1.000
_cell.length_c   1.000
_cell.angle_alpha   90.00
_cell.angle_beta   90.00
_cell.angle_gamma   90.00
#
_symmetry.space_group_name_H-M   'P 1'
#
loop_
_entity.id
_entity.type
_entity.pdbx_description
1 polymer ?
#
loop_
_entity_poly.entity_id
_entity_poly.type
_entity_poly.pdbx_seq_one_letter_code
_entity_poly.pdbx_strand_id
1 'polypeptide(L)'
;MKKIVAPGEVVTEQRKKMGDNVYSLNGKIYSEVIGITDNESTMASVVALKGFYMPKQNDIVIGLVVSELFSGFLVDIGAFHWSFMSKEGIREPLKRGSVVSVKVLRVNELNEADLAEPRVFYGGEIEKISPVKVPRMIGKNGSMLEVLRRGTNCNLIIGRNGRIWAKGGNTELLFKAIKIIEEEAHLPNLTNKVTEFLSKQKR
;
A
#
# COMPACT_ATOMS: atom_id res chain seq x y z
N MET A 1 21.63 -2.68 11.58
CA MET A 1 22.08 -3.44 10.38
C MET A 1 20.91 -4.27 9.86
N LYS A 2 20.66 -4.22 8.54
CA LYS A 2 19.55 -4.97 7.92
C LYS A 2 19.91 -6.44 7.73
N LYS A 3 19.02 -7.33 8.15
CA LYS A 3 19.16 -8.79 8.01
C LYS A 3 17.92 -9.36 7.31
N ILE A 4 18.12 -10.31 6.40
CA ILE A 4 17.03 -11.12 5.85
C ILE A 4 16.70 -12.22 6.85
N VAL A 5 15.41 -12.42 7.12
CA VAL A 5 14.91 -13.45 8.01
C VAL A 5 13.87 -14.31 7.32
N ALA A 6 13.84 -15.59 7.68
CA ALA A 6 12.79 -16.53 7.29
C ALA A 6 11.76 -16.74 8.43
N PRO A 7 10.56 -17.25 8.13
CA PRO A 7 9.58 -17.61 9.17
C PRO A 7 10.19 -18.57 10.19
N GLY A 8 10.02 -18.28 11.48
CA GLY A 8 10.58 -19.04 12.59
C GLY A 8 12.03 -18.67 12.97
N GLU A 9 12.70 -17.78 12.24
CA GLU A 9 14.01 -17.27 12.65
C GLU A 9 13.90 -16.19 13.73
N VAL A 10 14.89 -16.17 14.63
CA VAL A 10 14.98 -15.16 15.69
C VAL A 10 15.29 -13.80 15.09
N VAL A 11 14.39 -12.84 15.35
CA VAL A 11 14.56 -11.42 15.05
C VAL A 11 15.37 -10.76 16.15
N THR A 12 15.01 -10.99 17.41
CA THR A 12 15.76 -10.49 18.57
C THR A 12 15.48 -11.30 19.84
N GLU A 13 16.47 -11.39 20.71
CA GLU A 13 16.34 -11.96 22.06
C GLU A 13 16.06 -10.89 23.12
N GLN A 14 16.16 -9.61 22.75
CA GLN A 14 15.90 -8.50 23.65
C GLN A 14 14.41 -8.21 23.75
N ARG A 15 13.95 -7.78 24.92
CA ARG A 15 12.60 -7.23 25.07
C ARG A 15 12.50 -5.92 24.30
N LYS A 16 11.80 -5.94 23.17
CA LYS A 16 11.45 -4.77 22.36
C LYS A 16 9.94 -4.68 22.20
N LYS A 17 9.44 -3.49 21.82
CA LYS A 17 8.05 -3.37 21.37
C LYS A 17 7.86 -4.25 20.14
N MET A 18 6.78 -5.01 20.11
CA MET A 18 6.41 -5.82 18.94
C MET A 18 5.76 -4.93 17.89
N GLY A 19 6.25 -5.03 16.67
CA GLY A 19 5.66 -4.41 15.49
C GLY A 19 5.08 -5.47 14.54
N ASP A 20 5.12 -5.17 13.25
CA ASP A 20 4.53 -6.03 12.23
C ASP A 20 5.32 -7.32 11.96
N ASN A 21 4.57 -8.39 11.65
CA ASN A 21 5.07 -9.68 11.16
C ASN A 21 6.06 -10.40 12.09
N VAL A 22 5.83 -10.29 13.40
CA VAL A 22 6.63 -10.94 14.45
C VAL A 22 5.74 -11.51 15.54
N TYR A 23 6.18 -12.61 16.15
CA TYR A 23 5.54 -13.21 17.32
C TYR A 23 6.56 -13.45 18.44
N SER A 24 6.09 -13.53 19.68
CA SER A 24 6.93 -13.81 20.85
C SER A 24 6.70 -15.24 21.32
N LEU A 25 7.78 -15.99 21.55
CA LEU A 25 7.73 -17.34 22.08
C LEU A 25 8.93 -17.55 23.03
N ASN A 26 8.69 -18.04 24.24
CA ASN A 26 9.75 -18.31 25.24
C ASN A 26 10.71 -17.13 25.47
N GLY A 27 10.21 -15.89 25.44
CA GLY A 27 11.01 -14.67 25.68
C GLY A 27 11.86 -14.21 24.50
N LYS A 28 11.80 -14.88 23.35
CA LYS A 28 12.43 -14.46 22.09
C LYS A 28 11.39 -14.01 21.08
N ILE A 29 11.77 -13.09 20.19
CA ILE A 29 10.90 -12.58 19.12
C ILE A 29 11.34 -13.24 17.80
N TYR A 30 10.39 -13.84 17.11
CA TYR A 30 10.59 -14.58 15.86
C TYR A 30 9.84 -13.92 14.71
N SER A 31 10.27 -14.23 13.49
CA SER A 31 9.62 -13.75 12.28
C SER A 31 8.45 -14.65 11.86
N GLU A 32 7.34 -14.04 11.42
CA GLU A 32 6.20 -14.76 10.83
C GLU A 32 6.33 -14.93 9.31
N VAL A 33 7.17 -14.13 8.66
CA VAL A 33 7.21 -13.97 7.20
C VAL A 33 8.65 -13.91 6.70
N ILE A 34 8.88 -14.23 5.43
CA ILE A 34 10.17 -13.90 4.81
C ILE A 34 10.29 -12.39 4.60
N GLY A 35 11.35 -11.79 5.12
CA GLY A 35 11.44 -10.33 5.17
C GLY A 35 12.79 -9.77 5.56
N ILE A 36 12.84 -8.45 5.67
CA ILE A 36 14.01 -7.70 6.15
C ILE A 36 13.68 -7.12 7.52
N THR A 37 14.56 -7.33 8.49
CA THR A 37 14.50 -6.69 9.81
C THR A 37 15.71 -5.79 10.04
N ASP A 38 15.56 -4.81 10.93
CA ASP A 38 16.65 -3.96 11.38
C ASP A 38 16.86 -4.10 12.89
N ASN A 39 17.99 -4.69 13.26
CA ASN A 39 18.31 -4.98 14.65
C ASN A 39 18.48 -3.72 15.52
N GLU A 40 18.71 -2.56 14.91
CA GLU A 40 18.87 -1.28 15.63
C GLU A 40 17.54 -0.57 15.91
N SER A 41 16.44 -1.02 15.28
CA SER A 41 15.12 -0.47 15.53
C SER A 41 14.70 -0.67 17.00
N THR A 42 14.04 0.34 17.57
CA THR A 42 13.42 0.27 18.91
C THR A 42 12.25 -0.71 18.95
N MET A 43 11.68 -1.02 17.78
CA MET A 43 10.57 -1.95 17.59
C MET A 43 11.04 -3.15 16.77
N ALA A 44 10.79 -4.36 17.27
CA ALA A 44 11.03 -5.59 16.52
C ALA A 44 9.92 -5.75 15.47
N SER A 45 10.30 -5.67 14.20
CA SER A 45 9.36 -5.84 13.08
C SER A 45 10.10 -6.39 11.87
N VAL A 46 9.33 -7.01 10.97
CA VAL A 46 9.85 -7.57 9.73
C VAL A 46 9.10 -6.96 8.56
N VAL A 47 9.82 -6.32 7.65
CA VAL A 47 9.26 -5.83 6.39
C VAL A 47 9.19 -7.00 5.42
N ALA A 48 7.98 -7.48 5.15
CA ALA A 48 7.74 -8.63 4.27
C ALA A 48 8.26 -8.36 2.84
N LEU A 49 8.86 -9.37 2.21
CA LEU A 49 9.30 -9.28 0.81
C LEU A 49 8.18 -9.57 -0.20
N LYS A 50 7.17 -10.34 0.22
CA LYS A 50 5.94 -10.69 -0.51
C LYS A 50 4.79 -10.82 0.49
N GLY A 51 3.57 -10.59 0.03
CA GLY A 51 2.37 -10.73 0.85
C GLY A 51 1.14 -10.10 0.21
N PHE A 52 -0.03 -10.49 0.71
CA PHE A 52 -1.29 -9.84 0.38
C PHE A 52 -1.47 -8.55 1.18
N TYR A 53 -2.39 -7.71 0.74
CA TYR A 53 -2.79 -6.56 1.52
C TYR A 53 -3.61 -7.01 2.73
N MET A 54 -3.15 -6.64 3.93
CA MET A 54 -3.93 -6.81 5.15
C MET A 54 -4.36 -5.43 5.64
N PRO A 55 -5.68 -5.16 5.75
CA PRO A 55 -6.17 -3.84 6.05
C PRO A 55 -5.71 -3.40 7.44
N LYS A 56 -5.30 -2.14 7.55
CA LYS A 56 -4.97 -1.50 8.82
C LYS A 56 -5.75 -0.21 8.96
N GLN A 57 -6.10 0.11 10.20
CA GLN A 57 -6.74 1.38 10.52
C GLN A 57 -5.94 2.56 9.96
N ASN A 58 -6.65 3.52 9.39
CA ASN A 58 -6.12 4.71 8.70
C ASN A 58 -5.43 4.47 7.36
N ASP A 59 -5.41 3.25 6.83
CA ASP A 59 -4.95 3.04 5.45
C ASP A 59 -5.88 3.74 4.46
N ILE A 60 -5.28 4.43 3.49
CA ILE A 60 -5.96 4.91 2.31
C ILE A 60 -5.78 3.87 1.22
N VAL A 61 -6.88 3.36 0.67
CA VAL A 61 -6.90 2.30 -0.34
C VAL A 61 -7.79 2.65 -1.51
N ILE A 62 -7.56 2.01 -2.66
CA ILE A 62 -8.41 2.16 -3.84
C ILE A 62 -9.33 0.94 -3.94
N GLY A 63 -10.63 1.17 -3.87
CA GLY A 63 -11.67 0.15 -3.91
C GLY A 63 -12.48 0.17 -5.20
N LEU A 64 -13.10 -0.97 -5.51
CA LEU A 64 -14.12 -1.10 -6.54
C LEU A 64 -15.46 -1.42 -5.86
N VAL A 65 -16.50 -0.63 -6.12
CA VAL A 65 -17.84 -0.91 -5.60
C VAL A 65 -18.40 -2.15 -6.29
N VAL A 66 -18.57 -3.23 -5.54
CA VAL A 66 -19.04 -4.53 -6.04
C VAL A 66 -20.57 -4.57 -6.08
N SER A 67 -21.21 -4.10 -5.02
CA SER A 67 -22.66 -4.06 -4.91
C SER A 67 -23.13 -2.96 -3.96
N GLU A 68 -24.38 -2.56 -4.16
CA GLU A 68 -25.08 -1.64 -3.28
C GLU A 68 -26.07 -2.45 -2.43
N LEU A 69 -26.01 -2.26 -1.11
CA LEU A 69 -26.93 -2.82 -0.13
C LEU A 69 -27.89 -1.72 0.34
N PHE A 70 -28.89 -2.09 1.13
CA PHE A 70 -29.80 -1.12 1.75
C PHE A 70 -29.04 -0.09 2.61
N SER A 71 -28.15 -0.56 3.49
CA SER A 71 -27.42 0.26 4.47
C SER A 71 -26.08 0.81 3.98
N GLY A 72 -25.57 0.38 2.82
CA GLY A 72 -24.19 0.67 2.44
C GLY A 72 -23.77 0.09 1.10
N PHE A 73 -22.46 0.00 0.90
CA PHE A 73 -21.83 -0.58 -0.28
C PHE A 73 -20.85 -1.67 0.14
N LEU A 74 -20.79 -2.74 -0.65
CA LEU A 74 -19.69 -3.70 -0.58
C LEU A 74 -18.59 -3.26 -1.55
N VAL A 75 -17.37 -3.12 -1.03
CA VAL A 75 -16.23 -2.61 -1.75
C VAL A 75 -15.12 -3.65 -1.75
N ASP A 76 -14.64 -4.00 -2.94
CA ASP A 76 -13.45 -4.82 -3.09
C ASP A 76 -12.21 -3.93 -2.97
N ILE A 77 -11.45 -4.12 -1.89
CA ILE A 77 -10.16 -3.46 -1.65
C ILE A 77 -8.97 -4.40 -1.87
N GLY A 78 -9.17 -5.61 -2.39
CA GLY A 78 -8.11 -6.61 -2.58
C GLY A 78 -7.61 -7.26 -1.28
N ALA A 79 -8.39 -7.17 -0.20
CA ALA A 79 -8.22 -7.96 1.00
C ALA A 79 -8.93 -9.32 0.86
N PHE A 80 -8.81 -10.18 1.89
CA PHE A 80 -9.44 -11.51 1.88
C PHE A 80 -10.98 -11.43 1.89
N HIS A 81 -11.55 -10.47 2.63
CA HIS A 81 -12.98 -10.19 2.66
C HIS A 81 -13.33 -8.90 1.92
N TRP A 82 -14.54 -8.83 1.38
CA TRP A 82 -15.11 -7.55 0.96
C TRP A 82 -15.31 -6.65 2.17
N SER A 83 -15.08 -5.37 1.95
CA SER A 83 -15.17 -4.36 3.00
C SER A 83 -16.49 -3.61 2.89
N PHE A 84 -17.05 -3.21 4.02
CA PHE A 84 -18.32 -2.51 4.08
C PHE A 84 -18.10 -1.01 4.18
N MET A 85 -18.92 -0.24 3.46
CA MET A 85 -18.92 1.22 3.53
C MET A 85 -20.35 1.70 3.77
N SER A 86 -20.58 2.41 4.89
CA SER A 86 -21.91 2.97 5.19
C SER A 86 -22.30 4.03 4.16
N LYS A 87 -23.60 4.09 3.83
CA LYS A 87 -24.17 5.19 3.02
C LYS A 87 -24.19 6.52 3.74
N GLU A 88 -24.06 6.50 5.06
CA GLU A 88 -24.10 7.70 5.89
C GLU A 88 -22.98 8.69 5.51
N GLY A 89 -23.35 9.94 5.26
CA GLY A 89 -22.41 11.00 4.89
C GLY A 89 -21.86 10.95 3.45
N ILE A 90 -22.24 9.96 2.64
CA ILE A 90 -21.86 9.89 1.22
C ILE A 90 -22.74 10.84 0.41
N ARG A 91 -22.12 11.87 -0.17
CA ARG A 91 -22.81 12.86 -1.02
C ARG A 91 -22.73 12.52 -2.50
N GLU A 92 -21.70 11.79 -2.92
CA GLU A 92 -21.49 11.44 -4.33
C GLU A 92 -22.29 10.17 -4.70
N PRO A 93 -22.92 10.13 -5.89
CA PRO A 93 -23.64 8.94 -6.33
C PRO A 93 -22.65 7.81 -6.65
N LEU A 94 -22.66 6.77 -5.82
CA LEU A 94 -21.91 5.54 -6.04
C LEU A 94 -22.79 4.50 -6.72
N LYS A 95 -22.23 3.78 -7.69
CA LYS A 95 -22.88 2.66 -8.37
C LYS A 95 -21.95 1.47 -8.40
N ARG A 96 -22.49 0.29 -8.69
CA ARG A 96 -21.67 -0.88 -9.01
C ARG A 96 -20.69 -0.54 -10.14
N GLY A 97 -19.42 -0.88 -9.94
CA GLY A 97 -18.34 -0.56 -10.87
C GLY A 97 -17.64 0.79 -10.62
N SER A 98 -18.15 1.63 -9.71
CA SER A 98 -17.45 2.85 -9.31
C SER A 98 -16.11 2.53 -8.65
N VAL A 99 -15.06 3.24 -9.06
CA VAL A 99 -13.74 3.18 -8.44
C VAL A 99 -13.64 4.33 -7.44
N VAL A 100 -13.20 4.04 -6.23
CA VAL A 100 -13.14 5.00 -5.12
C VAL A 100 -11.80 4.91 -4.40
N SER A 101 -11.27 6.04 -3.92
CA SER A 101 -10.36 5.98 -2.77
C SER A 101 -11.15 6.09 -1.48
N VAL A 102 -10.82 5.26 -0.51
CA VAL A 102 -11.50 5.17 0.78
C VAL A 102 -10.46 5.05 1.89
N LYS A 103 -10.85 5.41 3.10
CA LYS A 103 -10.06 5.25 4.31
C LYS A 103 -10.60 4.10 5.14
N VAL A 104 -9.71 3.23 5.62
CA VAL A 104 -10.04 2.15 6.57
C VAL A 104 -10.26 2.76 7.95
N LEU A 105 -11.49 2.70 8.48
CA LEU A 105 -11.84 3.25 9.80
C LEU A 105 -11.48 2.28 10.93
N ARG A 106 -11.80 1.01 10.76
CA ARG A 106 -11.51 -0.06 11.70
C ARG A 106 -11.47 -1.39 10.98
N VAL A 107 -10.81 -2.35 11.61
CA VAL A 107 -10.68 -3.72 11.13
C VAL A 107 -11.06 -4.63 12.31
N ASN A 108 -11.95 -5.59 12.08
CA ASN A 108 -12.35 -6.54 13.12
C ASN A 108 -11.39 -7.73 13.19
N GLU A 109 -11.63 -8.64 14.14
CA GLU A 109 -10.80 -9.84 14.37
C GLU A 109 -10.81 -10.83 13.20
N LEU A 110 -11.81 -10.73 12.32
CA LEU A 110 -11.92 -11.52 11.09
C LEU A 110 -11.25 -10.83 9.88
N ASN A 111 -10.57 -9.70 10.09
CA ASN A 111 -9.98 -8.86 9.05
C ASN A 111 -10.98 -8.23 8.07
N GLU A 112 -12.24 -8.10 8.47
CA GLU A 112 -13.22 -7.30 7.74
C GLU A 112 -13.01 -5.82 8.08
N ALA A 113 -13.01 -4.97 7.05
CA ALA A 113 -12.75 -3.55 7.19
C ALA A 113 -14.03 -2.73 6.99
N ASP A 114 -14.23 -1.76 7.88
CA ASP A 114 -15.20 -0.69 7.68
C ASP A 114 -14.50 0.51 7.02
N LEU A 115 -15.12 1.05 5.99
CA LEU A 115 -14.58 2.09 5.13
C LEU A 115 -15.38 3.39 5.27
N ALA A 116 -14.69 4.52 5.07
CA ALA A 116 -15.32 5.84 4.99
C ALA A 116 -14.53 6.80 4.11
N GLU A 117 -15.03 8.04 4.06
CA GLU A 117 -14.46 9.16 3.29
C GLU A 117 -14.24 8.80 1.81
N PRO A 118 -15.26 8.27 1.08
CA PRO A 118 -15.08 7.91 -0.31
C PRO A 118 -14.85 9.16 -1.16
N ARG A 119 -13.87 9.05 -2.05
CA ARG A 119 -13.67 9.96 -3.16
C ARG A 119 -13.77 9.17 -4.46
N VAL A 120 -14.70 9.55 -5.33
CA VAL A 120 -14.94 8.83 -6.58
C VAL A 120 -13.93 9.25 -7.64
N PHE A 121 -13.43 8.26 -8.39
CA PHE A 121 -12.58 8.48 -9.54
C PHE A 121 -13.38 8.35 -10.84
N TYR A 122 -13.30 9.38 -11.67
CA TYR A 122 -13.91 9.42 -13.00
C TYR A 122 -12.83 9.33 -14.07
N GLY A 123 -12.82 8.24 -14.84
CA GLY A 123 -11.79 7.93 -15.84
C GLY A 123 -10.41 7.67 -15.22
N GLY A 124 -9.37 7.79 -16.04
CA GLY A 124 -8.01 7.42 -15.65
C GLY A 124 -7.75 5.92 -15.78
N GLU A 125 -6.58 5.50 -15.35
CA GLU A 125 -6.08 4.13 -15.46
C GLU A 125 -5.71 3.60 -14.08
N ILE A 126 -5.87 2.29 -13.89
CA ILE A 126 -5.54 1.61 -12.63
C ILE A 126 -4.52 0.52 -12.92
N GLU A 127 -3.40 0.58 -12.21
CA GLU A 127 -2.37 -0.45 -12.22
C GLU A 127 -2.27 -1.10 -10.85
N LYS A 128 -1.88 -2.38 -10.82
CA LYS A 128 -1.68 -3.14 -9.59
C LYS A 128 -0.20 -3.43 -9.39
N ILE A 129 0.26 -3.24 -8.17
CA ILE A 129 1.59 -3.62 -7.70
C ILE A 129 1.46 -4.46 -6.43
N SER A 130 2.55 -5.10 -6.03
CA SER A 130 2.57 -5.80 -4.75
C SER A 130 2.39 -4.81 -3.57
N PRO A 131 1.44 -5.03 -2.65
CA PRO A 131 1.18 -4.15 -1.50
C PRO A 131 2.42 -3.90 -0.63
N VAL A 132 3.30 -4.90 -0.50
CA VAL A 132 4.54 -4.80 0.28
C VAL A 132 5.54 -3.78 -0.30
N LYS A 133 5.39 -3.39 -1.57
CA LYS A 133 6.25 -2.39 -2.24
C LYS A 133 5.70 -0.98 -2.12
N VAL A 134 4.43 -0.81 -1.73
CA VAL A 134 3.76 0.50 -1.63
C VAL A 134 4.50 1.48 -0.70
N PRO A 135 4.92 1.11 0.53
CA PRO A 135 5.60 2.05 1.41
C PRO A 135 6.89 2.62 0.79
N ARG A 136 7.63 1.78 0.05
CA ARG A 136 8.85 2.18 -0.67
C ARG A 136 8.53 3.12 -1.82
N MET A 137 7.43 2.87 -2.55
CA MET A 137 6.97 3.69 -3.67
C MET A 137 6.46 5.08 -3.26
N ILE A 138 5.80 5.18 -2.10
CA ILE A 138 5.43 6.48 -1.53
C ILE A 138 6.71 7.23 -1.09
N GLY A 139 7.66 6.51 -0.48
CA GLY A 139 8.89 7.08 0.05
C GLY A 139 8.68 7.82 1.37
N LYS A 140 9.78 8.21 2.03
CA LYS A 140 9.72 8.95 3.30
C LYS A 140 9.02 10.30 3.06
N ASN A 141 7.97 10.58 3.82
CA ASN A 141 7.14 11.78 3.69
C ASN A 141 6.57 12.01 2.27
N GLY A 142 6.41 10.96 1.47
CA GLY A 142 5.86 11.10 0.11
C GLY A 142 6.86 11.62 -0.93
N SER A 143 8.17 11.62 -0.64
CA SER A 143 9.18 12.16 -1.56
C SER A 143 9.19 11.49 -2.94
N MET A 144 9.03 10.17 -2.99
CA MET A 144 9.04 9.42 -4.25
C MET A 144 7.74 9.63 -5.04
N LEU A 145 6.60 9.71 -4.33
CA LEU A 145 5.31 10.08 -4.91
C LEU A 145 5.38 11.45 -5.60
N GLU A 146 6.05 12.42 -4.99
CA GLU A 146 6.21 13.76 -5.56
C GLU A 146 7.11 13.75 -6.81
N VAL A 147 8.21 13.00 -6.79
CA VAL A 147 9.08 12.82 -7.97
C VAL A 147 8.30 12.23 -9.14
N LEU A 148 7.49 11.19 -8.90
CA LEU A 148 6.64 10.59 -9.94
C LEU A 148 5.61 11.60 -10.47
N ARG A 149 4.93 12.34 -9.58
CA ARG A 149 3.94 13.36 -9.95
C ARG A 149 4.56 14.46 -10.82
N ARG A 150 5.69 15.04 -10.41
CA ARG A 150 6.40 16.11 -11.14
C ARG A 150 7.04 15.60 -12.44
N GLY A 151 7.53 14.36 -12.43
CA GLY A 151 8.16 13.73 -13.59
C GLY A 151 7.17 13.38 -14.71
N THR A 152 5.95 12.99 -14.36
CA THR A 152 4.95 12.50 -15.33
C THR A 152 3.82 13.49 -15.59
N ASN A 153 3.66 14.50 -14.73
CA ASN A 153 2.54 15.43 -14.71
C ASN A 153 1.17 14.74 -14.54
N CYS A 154 1.15 13.50 -14.04
CA CYS A 154 -0.06 12.75 -13.76
C CYS A 154 -0.63 13.14 -12.40
N ASN A 155 -1.96 13.23 -12.28
CA ASN A 155 -2.60 13.17 -10.98
C ASN A 155 -2.67 11.71 -10.54
N LEU A 156 -2.00 11.37 -9.44
CA LEU A 156 -1.87 9.98 -9.01
C LEU A 156 -2.22 9.79 -7.54
N ILE A 157 -2.80 8.63 -7.23
CA ILE A 157 -3.13 8.16 -5.88
C ILE A 157 -2.64 6.72 -5.77
N ILE A 158 -1.91 6.43 -4.69
CA ILE A 158 -1.37 5.10 -4.39
C ILE A 158 -2.09 4.59 -3.15
N GLY A 159 -2.90 3.54 -3.32
CA GLY A 159 -3.53 2.84 -2.22
C GLY A 159 -2.54 1.90 -1.52
N ARG A 160 -2.66 1.77 -0.20
CA ARG A 160 -1.88 0.82 0.61
C ARG A 160 -2.10 -0.65 0.20
N ASN A 161 -3.22 -0.91 -0.47
CA ASN A 161 -3.56 -2.18 -1.08
C ASN A 161 -2.87 -2.47 -2.42
N GLY A 162 -1.91 -1.65 -2.84
CA GLY A 162 -1.14 -1.89 -4.07
C GLY A 162 -1.88 -1.49 -5.34
N ARG A 163 -3.05 -0.87 -5.25
CA ARG A 163 -3.74 -0.29 -6.42
C ARG A 163 -3.32 1.16 -6.59
N ILE A 164 -2.95 1.51 -7.81
CA ILE A 164 -2.50 2.85 -8.19
C ILE A 164 -3.48 3.38 -9.21
N TRP A 165 -4.09 4.53 -8.94
CA TRP A 165 -4.89 5.25 -9.91
C TRP A 165 -4.11 6.45 -10.42
N ALA A 166 -4.14 6.65 -11.74
CA ALA A 166 -3.51 7.78 -12.39
C ALA A 166 -4.40 8.37 -13.48
N LYS A 167 -4.39 9.70 -13.61
CA LYS A 167 -5.12 10.41 -14.66
C LYS A 167 -4.37 11.65 -15.14
N GLY A 168 -4.43 11.90 -16.44
CA GLY A 168 -3.76 13.02 -17.11
C GLY A 168 -2.24 12.81 -17.19
N GLY A 169 -1.54 13.74 -17.85
CA GLY A 169 -0.09 13.63 -18.07
C GLY A 169 0.28 12.42 -18.94
N ASN A 170 1.47 11.86 -18.72
CA ASN A 170 1.95 10.66 -19.40
C ASN A 170 1.83 9.43 -18.49
N THR A 171 0.67 8.76 -18.55
CA THR A 171 0.38 7.55 -17.76
C THR A 171 1.28 6.38 -18.13
N GLU A 172 1.64 6.24 -19.41
CA GLU A 172 2.55 5.19 -19.87
C GLU A 172 3.94 5.31 -19.24
N LEU A 173 4.49 6.53 -19.18
CA LEU A 173 5.76 6.80 -18.51
C LEU A 173 5.68 6.53 -17.00
N LEU A 174 4.55 6.89 -16.37
CA LEU A 174 4.32 6.61 -14.96
C LEU A 174 4.35 5.11 -14.67
N PHE A 175 3.64 4.30 -15.46
CA PHE A 175 3.61 2.84 -15.26
C PHE A 175 4.96 2.18 -15.54
N LYS A 176 5.72 2.66 -16.54
CA LYS A 176 7.12 2.23 -16.74
C LYS A 176 8.00 2.54 -15.52
N ALA A 177 7.88 3.73 -14.94
CA ALA A 177 8.63 4.11 -13.75
C ALA A 177 8.22 3.28 -12.51
N ILE A 178 6.92 3.02 -12.35
CA ILE A 178 6.36 2.18 -11.28
C ILE A 178 6.94 0.76 -11.37
N LYS A 179 7.02 0.19 -12.57
CA LYS A 179 7.59 -1.15 -12.79
C LYS A 179 9.07 -1.22 -12.39
N ILE A 180 9.86 -0.21 -12.77
CA ILE A 180 11.27 -0.11 -12.34
C ILE A 180 11.37 -0.05 -10.82
N ILE A 181 10.52 0.75 -10.16
CA ILE A 181 10.48 0.86 -8.70
C ILE A 181 10.11 -0.48 -8.05
N GLU A 182 9.17 -1.22 -8.62
CA GLU A 182 8.74 -2.52 -8.09
C GLU A 182 9.87 -3.55 -8.13
N GLU A 183 10.57 -3.65 -9.27
CA GLU A 183 11.69 -4.57 -9.47
C GLU A 183 12.90 -4.20 -8.59
N GLU A 184 13.16 -2.91 -8.42
CA GLU A 184 14.37 -2.40 -7.75
C GLU A 184 14.12 -1.86 -6.33
N ALA A 185 12.95 -2.13 -5.74
CA ALA A 185 12.56 -1.61 -4.42
C ALA A 185 13.58 -1.89 -3.29
N HIS A 186 14.36 -2.96 -3.45
CA HIS A 186 15.37 -3.43 -2.50
C HIS A 186 16.71 -2.68 -2.61
N LEU A 187 16.95 -1.92 -3.68
CA LEU A 187 18.21 -1.24 -3.92
C LEU A 187 18.28 0.14 -3.23
N PRO A 188 19.48 0.56 -2.77
CA PRO A 188 19.73 1.93 -2.35
C PRO A 188 19.69 2.88 -3.56
N ASN A 189 19.54 4.19 -3.31
CA ASN A 189 19.57 5.25 -4.34
C ASN A 189 18.51 5.19 -5.46
N LEU A 190 17.44 4.41 -5.27
CA LEU A 190 16.33 4.28 -6.21
C LEU A 190 15.77 5.63 -6.68
N THR A 191 15.68 6.63 -5.79
CA THR A 191 15.16 7.97 -6.11
C THR A 191 15.96 8.66 -7.22
N ASN A 192 17.29 8.57 -7.18
CA ASN A 192 18.15 9.21 -8.19
C ASN A 192 17.96 8.53 -9.55
N LYS A 193 17.93 7.21 -9.57
CA LYS A 193 17.74 6.42 -10.79
C LYS A 193 16.39 6.70 -11.45
N VAL A 194 15.31 6.77 -10.66
CA VAL A 194 13.98 7.11 -11.17
C VAL A 194 13.95 8.55 -11.71
N THR A 195 14.63 9.48 -11.04
CA THR A 195 14.70 10.88 -11.50
C THR A 195 15.44 10.99 -12.84
N GLU A 196 16.56 10.29 -13.00
CA GLU A 196 17.29 10.21 -14.27
C GLU A 196 16.49 9.52 -15.38
N PHE A 197 15.76 8.46 -15.05
CA PHE A 197 14.88 7.80 -16.00
C PHE A 197 13.79 8.74 -16.53
N LEU A 198 13.13 9.47 -15.61
CA LEU A 198 12.07 10.42 -15.97
C LEU A 198 12.59 11.63 -16.75
N SER A 199 13.81 12.09 -16.47
CA SER A 199 14.40 13.23 -17.20
C SER A 199 14.83 12.87 -18.62
N LYS A 200 15.34 11.65 -18.85
CA LYS A 200 15.72 11.15 -20.18
C LYS A 200 14.54 11.01 -21.12
N GLN A 201 13.36 10.66 -20.61
CA GLN A 201 12.13 10.46 -21.40
C GLN A 201 11.35 11.76 -21.67
N LYS A 202 11.76 12.88 -21.05
CA LYS A 202 11.23 14.22 -21.37
C LYS A 202 11.95 14.88 -22.56
N ARG A 203 13.09 14.34 -23.00
CA ARG A 203 13.81 14.76 -24.20
C ARG A 203 13.31 13.98 -25.40
#